data_AF-A0A510UUI0-F1
#
_entry.id   AF-A0A510UUI0-F1
#
_cell.length_a   1.000
_cell.length_b   1.000
_cell.length_c   1.000
_cell.angle_alpha   90.00
_cell.angle_beta   90.00
_cell.angle_gamma   90.00
#
_symmetry.space_group_name_H-M   'P 1'
#
loop_
_entity.id
_entity.type
_entity.pdbx_description
1 polymer ?
#
loop_
_entity_poly.entity_id
_entity_poly.type
_entity_poly.pdbx_seq_one_letter_code
_entity_poly.pdbx_strand_id
1 'polypeptide(L)'
;MAWDAAGMSLLPQRSRDARNMLLDAALEFGANWRRDVAELAAERLPELDGQERTALVQEITDVRSGIESWVLRRWEEVGGSWSRADAESAETHVRTAYPWVDERNAEHAVSQATYYAWHG
;
A
#
# COMPACT_ATOMS: atom_id res chain seq x y z
N MET A 1 35.83 -14.13 21.52
CA MET A 1 35.17 -12.88 21.08
C MET A 1 34.22 -13.25 19.94
N ALA A 2 33.04 -13.74 20.30
CA ALA A 2 31.98 -14.05 19.34
C ALA A 2 31.04 -12.85 19.33
N TRP A 3 30.75 -12.31 18.15
CA TRP A 3 29.84 -11.20 17.96
C TRP A 3 28.41 -11.76 17.91
N ASP A 4 27.61 -11.47 18.93
CA ASP A 4 26.17 -11.74 18.93
C ASP A 4 25.49 -10.72 18.00
N ALA A 5 25.29 -11.10 16.74
CA ALA A 5 24.49 -10.39 15.76
C ALA A 5 23.02 -10.89 15.69
N ALA A 6 22.50 -11.45 16.78
CA ALA A 6 21.16 -12.08 16.82
C ALA A 6 20.08 -11.18 17.49
N GLY A 7 20.28 -9.86 17.46
CA GLY A 7 19.39 -8.88 18.09
C GLY A 7 18.60 -7.99 17.11
N MET A 8 18.68 -8.21 15.80
CA MET A 8 17.80 -7.52 14.85
C MET A 8 16.41 -8.17 14.95
N SER A 9 15.49 -7.50 15.63
CA SER A 9 14.09 -7.94 15.75
C SER A 9 13.52 -8.23 14.35
N LEU A 10 13.27 -9.51 14.08
CA LEU A 10 12.68 -9.99 12.84
C LEU A 10 11.18 -9.68 12.75
N LEU A 11 10.56 -9.29 13.87
CA LEU A 11 9.12 -9.02 13.96
C LEU A 11 8.72 -7.76 13.18
N PRO A 12 9.35 -6.58 13.35
CA PRO A 12 9.06 -5.40 12.52
C PRO A 12 9.31 -5.60 11.03
N GLN A 13 10.33 -6.39 10.65
CA GLN A 13 10.64 -6.69 9.26
C GLN A 13 9.58 -7.60 8.65
N ARG A 14 9.23 -8.71 9.32
CA ARG A 14 8.13 -9.58 8.87
C ARG A 14 6.79 -8.85 8.75
N SER A 15 6.47 -7.98 9.71
CA SER A 15 5.26 -7.15 9.60
C SER A 15 5.32 -6.16 8.44
N ARG A 16 6.50 -5.59 8.13
CA ARG A 16 6.69 -4.72 6.95
C ARG A 16 6.56 -5.49 5.64
N ASP A 17 7.12 -6.69 5.59
CA ASP A 17 7.09 -7.55 4.39
C ASP A 17 5.66 -8.01 4.11
N ALA A 18 4.91 -8.45 5.14
CA ALA A 18 3.52 -8.85 5.01
C ALA A 18 2.63 -7.69 4.51
N ARG A 19 2.85 -6.47 5.03
CA ARG A 19 2.15 -5.26 4.58
C ARG A 19 2.43 -4.94 3.11
N ASN A 20 3.69 -4.88 2.70
CA ASN A 20 4.03 -4.57 1.31
C ASN A 20 3.58 -5.69 0.35
N MET A 21 3.66 -6.95 0.77
CA MET A 21 3.17 -8.07 -0.02
C MET A 21 1.66 -7.98 -0.27
N LEU A 22 0.87 -7.74 0.79
CA LEU A 22 -0.58 -7.62 0.64
C LEU A 22 -0.98 -6.36 -0.11
N LEU A 23 -0.29 -5.23 0.13
CA LEU A 23 -0.53 -3.99 -0.59
C LEU A 23 -0.25 -4.15 -2.09
N ASP A 24 0.90 -4.75 -2.48
CA ASP A 24 1.24 -5.02 -3.89
C ASP A 24 0.15 -5.87 -4.56
N ALA A 25 -0.27 -6.95 -3.89
CA ALA A 25 -1.34 -7.81 -4.38
C ALA A 25 -2.67 -7.06 -4.57
N ALA A 26 -3.02 -6.15 -3.64
CA ALA A 26 -4.24 -5.36 -3.70
C ALA A 26 -4.20 -4.23 -4.74
N LEU A 27 -3.01 -3.78 -5.14
CA LEU A 27 -2.78 -2.75 -6.15
C LEU A 27 -2.60 -3.32 -7.57
N GLU A 28 -2.43 -4.63 -7.71
CA GLU A 28 -2.19 -5.29 -8.98
C GLU A 28 -3.41 -5.18 -9.93
N PHE A 29 -3.18 -4.56 -11.09
CA PHE A 29 -4.12 -4.63 -12.22
C PHE A 29 -4.06 -6.02 -12.88
N GLY A 30 -5.21 -6.51 -13.35
CA GLY A 30 -5.31 -7.81 -14.00
C GLY A 30 -5.87 -8.87 -13.05
N ALA A 31 -5.03 -9.83 -12.64
CA ALA A 31 -5.48 -11.02 -11.91
C ALA A 31 -6.11 -10.68 -10.55
N ASN A 32 -5.64 -9.62 -9.87
CA ASN A 32 -6.18 -9.18 -8.59
C ASN A 32 -7.12 -7.97 -8.68
N TRP A 33 -7.47 -7.57 -9.90
CA TRP A 33 -8.30 -6.38 -10.10
C TRP A 33 -9.66 -6.51 -9.41
N ARG A 34 -9.95 -5.57 -8.50
CA ARG A 34 -11.18 -5.53 -7.68
C ARG A 34 -11.42 -6.78 -6.82
N ARG A 35 -10.40 -7.60 -6.60
CA ARG A 35 -10.49 -8.70 -5.64
C ARG A 35 -10.56 -8.16 -4.22
N ASP A 36 -11.25 -8.91 -3.36
CA ASP A 36 -11.35 -8.57 -1.94
C ASP A 36 -9.98 -8.73 -1.26
N VAL A 37 -9.59 -7.74 -0.44
CA VAL A 37 -8.32 -7.74 0.28
C VAL A 37 -8.25 -8.92 1.27
N ALA A 38 -9.38 -9.35 1.84
CA ALA A 38 -9.45 -10.50 2.72
C ALA A 38 -9.15 -11.81 1.98
N GLU A 39 -9.64 -11.97 0.74
CA GLU A 39 -9.30 -13.13 -0.10
C GLU A 39 -7.81 -13.14 -0.42
N LEU A 40 -7.25 -12.00 -0.81
CA LEU A 40 -5.82 -11.87 -1.09
C LEU A 40 -4.96 -12.17 0.14
N ALA A 41 -5.38 -11.71 1.31
CA ALA A 41 -4.69 -12.01 2.57
C ALA A 41 -4.78 -13.50 2.93
N ALA A 42 -5.91 -14.15 2.66
CA ALA A 42 -6.07 -15.58 2.88
C ALA A 42 -5.12 -16.42 1.99
N GLU A 43 -4.93 -16.00 0.75
CA GLU A 43 -4.06 -16.68 -0.23
C GLU A 43 -2.58 -16.41 -0.03
N ARG A 44 -2.20 -15.16 0.24
CA ARG A 44 -0.79 -14.71 0.27
C ARG A 44 -0.13 -14.89 1.63
N LEU A 45 -0.91 -14.86 2.70
CA LEU A 45 -0.43 -14.90 4.08
C LEU A 45 -1.17 -15.98 4.88
N PRO A 46 -1.17 -17.25 4.43
CA PRO A 46 -1.90 -18.33 5.09
C PRO A 46 -1.44 -18.59 6.53
N GLU A 47 -0.19 -18.24 6.85
CA GLU A 47 0.46 -18.44 8.13
C GLU A 47 0.04 -17.46 9.22
N LEU A 48 -0.53 -16.30 8.87
CA LEU A 48 -1.04 -15.34 9.84
C LEU A 48 -2.27 -15.90 10.54
N ASP A 49 -2.40 -15.66 11.84
CA ASP A 49 -3.63 -16.04 12.52
C ASP A 49 -4.82 -15.18 12.06
N GLY A 50 -6.04 -15.57 12.46
CA GLY A 50 -7.26 -14.87 12.03
C GLY A 50 -7.33 -13.41 12.48
N GLN A 51 -6.78 -13.10 13.66
CA GLN A 51 -6.78 -11.75 14.22
C GLN A 51 -5.75 -10.86 13.53
N GLU A 52 -4.52 -11.34 13.37
CA GLU A 52 -3.44 -10.66 12.66
C GLU A 52 -3.84 -10.36 11.22
N ARG A 53 -4.42 -11.34 10.53
CA ARG A 53 -4.89 -11.20 9.15
C ARG A 53 -6.00 -10.17 9.04
N THR A 54 -6.98 -10.20 9.95
CA THR A 54 -8.08 -9.21 9.95
C THR A 54 -7.56 -7.80 10.17
N ALA A 55 -6.63 -7.62 11.12
CA ALA A 55 -6.01 -6.33 11.37
C ALA A 55 -5.23 -5.83 10.14
N LEU A 56 -4.50 -6.71 9.47
CA LEU A 56 -3.75 -6.38 8.27
C LEU A 56 -4.66 -6.01 7.09
N VAL A 57 -5.75 -6.76 6.88
CA VAL A 57 -6.77 -6.47 5.86
C VAL A 57 -7.37 -5.08 6.08
N GLN A 58 -7.71 -4.75 7.32
CA GLN A 58 -8.23 -3.43 7.67
C GLN A 58 -7.19 -2.34 7.39
N GLU A 59 -5.94 -2.53 7.83
CA GLU A 59 -4.85 -1.57 7.59
C GLU A 59 -4.66 -1.30 6.09
N ILE A 60 -4.59 -2.35 5.25
CA ILE A 60 -4.42 -2.19 3.80
C ILE A 60 -5.62 -1.51 3.16
N THR A 61 -6.84 -1.81 3.61
CA THR A 61 -8.07 -1.18 3.09
C THR A 61 -8.10 0.32 3.43
N ASP A 62 -7.75 0.68 4.66
CA ASP A 62 -7.72 2.07 5.12
C ASP A 62 -6.63 2.87 4.39
N VAL A 63 -5.45 2.28 4.21
CA VAL A 63 -4.33 2.91 3.48
C VAL A 63 -4.72 3.17 2.03
N ARG A 64 -5.28 2.17 1.33
CA ARG A 64 -5.73 2.35 -0.07
C ARG A 64 -6.78 3.46 -0.17
N SER A 65 -7.81 3.41 0.67
CA SER A 65 -8.88 4.41 0.69
C SER A 65 -8.34 5.81 0.99
N GLY A 66 -7.36 5.93 1.90
CA GLY A 66 -6.70 7.18 2.24
C GLY A 66 -5.91 7.76 1.08
N ILE A 67 -5.14 6.94 0.39
CA ILE A 67 -4.35 7.36 -0.79
C ILE A 67 -5.29 7.78 -1.92
N GLU A 68 -6.31 6.98 -2.23
CA GLU A 68 -7.31 7.28 -3.26
C GLU A 68 -8.02 8.61 -2.99
N SER A 69 -8.47 8.82 -1.74
CA SER A 69 -9.14 10.07 -1.34
C SER A 69 -8.23 11.29 -1.44
N TRP A 70 -6.94 11.14 -1.07
CA TRP A 70 -5.98 12.23 -1.14
C TRP A 70 -5.67 12.61 -2.59
N VAL A 71 -5.41 11.61 -3.45
CA VAL A 71 -5.13 11.82 -4.88
C VAL A 71 -6.33 12.42 -5.58
N LEU A 72 -7.55 11.96 -5.30
CA LEU A 72 -8.77 12.53 -5.87
C LEU A 72 -8.91 14.02 -5.53
N ARG A 73 -8.78 14.38 -4.25
CA ARG A 73 -8.83 15.79 -3.84
C ARG A 73 -7.77 16.61 -4.58
N ARG A 74 -6.54 16.09 -4.66
CA ARG A 74 -5.45 16.78 -5.33
C ARG A 74 -5.71 16.94 -6.83
N TRP A 75 -6.29 15.93 -7.47
CA TRP A 75 -6.69 15.93 -8.87
C TRP A 75 -7.75 17.00 -9.16
N GLU A 76 -8.74 17.12 -8.28
CA GLU A 76 -9.76 18.17 -8.35
C GLU A 76 -9.17 19.58 -8.17
N GLU A 77 -8.24 19.75 -7.23
CA GLU A 77 -7.55 21.04 -6.98
C GLU A 77 -6.77 21.54 -8.20
N VAL A 78 -6.12 20.63 -8.94
CA VAL A 78 -5.38 20.97 -10.17
C VAL A 78 -6.27 20.98 -11.42
N GLY A 79 -7.59 20.82 -11.26
CA GLY A 79 -8.56 20.85 -12.36
C GLY A 79 -8.31 19.77 -13.42
N GLY A 80 -7.86 18.59 -13.00
CA GLY A 80 -7.55 17.47 -13.91
C GLY A 80 -6.27 17.64 -14.73
N SER A 81 -5.50 18.71 -14.53
CA SER A 81 -4.20 18.92 -15.17
C SER A 81 -3.07 18.23 -14.39
N TRP A 82 -3.23 16.94 -14.08
CA TRP A 82 -2.30 16.18 -13.26
C TRP A 82 -0.93 16.04 -13.92
N SER A 83 0.08 16.61 -13.28
CA SER A 83 1.45 16.61 -13.79
C SER A 83 2.29 15.50 -13.17
N ARG A 84 3.48 15.28 -13.75
CA ARG A 84 4.50 14.43 -13.12
C ARG A 84 4.88 14.92 -11.72
N ALA A 85 4.92 16.24 -11.49
CA ALA A 85 5.26 16.80 -10.19
C ALA A 85 4.16 16.51 -9.14
N ASP A 86 2.89 16.45 -9.56
CA ASP A 86 1.80 16.05 -8.67
C ASP A 86 1.90 14.57 -8.28
N ALA A 87 2.26 13.70 -9.24
CA ALA A 87 2.54 12.28 -8.96
C ALA A 87 3.71 12.11 -7.97
N GLU A 88 4.84 12.77 -8.20
CA GLU A 88 6.01 12.71 -7.30
C GLU A 88 5.69 13.28 -5.89
N SER A 89 4.86 14.33 -5.83
CA SER A 89 4.36 14.86 -4.55
C SER A 89 3.42 13.88 -3.84
N ALA A 90 2.57 13.16 -4.58
CA ALA A 90 1.69 12.14 -4.05
C ALA A 90 2.51 10.96 -3.50
N GLU A 91 3.50 10.46 -4.24
CA GLU A 91 4.40 9.37 -3.79
C GLU A 91 5.17 9.76 -2.53
N THR A 92 5.62 11.02 -2.46
CA THR A 92 6.26 11.58 -1.26
C THR A 92 5.28 11.62 -0.09
N HIS A 93 4.03 12.03 -0.32
CA HIS A 93 2.99 12.02 0.70
C HIS A 93 2.74 10.60 1.22
N VAL A 94 2.58 9.61 0.32
CA VAL A 94 2.37 8.20 0.68
C VAL A 94 3.49 7.68 1.58
N ARG A 95 4.75 7.86 1.17
CA ARG A 95 5.91 7.37 1.96
C ARG A 95 6.10 8.12 3.28
N THR A 96 5.59 9.34 3.39
CA THR A 96 5.62 10.11 4.64
C THR A 96 4.50 9.66 5.60
N ALA A 97 3.28 9.48 5.08
CA ALA A 97 2.12 9.05 5.86
C ALA A 97 2.21 7.57 6.27
N TYR A 98 2.81 6.73 5.42
CA TYR A 98 2.93 5.28 5.60
C TYR A 98 4.39 4.84 5.42
N PRO A 99 5.29 5.07 6.40
CA PRO A 99 6.73 4.82 6.26
C PRO A 99 7.14 3.38 5.99
N TRP A 100 6.21 2.42 6.18
CA TRP A 100 6.44 1.02 5.88
C TRP A 100 6.28 0.72 4.38
N VAL A 101 5.51 1.52 3.64
CA VAL A 101 5.28 1.36 2.20
C VAL A 101 6.59 1.57 1.46
N ASP A 102 6.97 0.59 0.64
CA ASP A 102 8.15 0.72 -0.22
C ASP A 102 7.89 1.61 -1.44
N GLU A 103 8.97 1.96 -2.14
CA GLU A 103 8.91 2.86 -3.29
C GLU A 103 8.01 2.33 -4.41
N ARG A 104 8.10 1.04 -4.72
CA ARG A 104 7.30 0.39 -5.76
C ARG A 104 5.80 0.46 -5.43
N ASN A 105 5.43 0.14 -4.19
CA ASN A 105 4.04 0.20 -3.76
C ASN A 105 3.51 1.63 -3.69
N ALA A 106 4.36 2.61 -3.34
CA ALA A 106 3.96 4.01 -3.38
C ALA A 106 3.64 4.47 -4.81
N GLU A 107 4.53 4.17 -5.77
CA GLU A 107 4.33 4.45 -7.19
C GLU A 107 3.06 3.77 -7.74
N HIS A 108 2.88 2.47 -7.45
CA HIS A 108 1.69 1.72 -7.85
C HIS A 108 0.40 2.28 -7.24
N ALA A 109 0.41 2.63 -5.96
CA ALA A 109 -0.75 3.17 -5.27
C ALA A 109 -1.18 4.51 -5.87
N VAL A 110 -0.22 5.40 -6.14
CA VAL A 110 -0.49 6.69 -6.79
C VAL A 110 -1.00 6.49 -8.21
N SER A 111 -0.36 5.62 -9.00
CA SER A 111 -0.80 5.32 -10.37
C SER A 111 -2.23 4.79 -10.43
N GLN A 112 -2.57 3.82 -9.55
CA GLN A 112 -3.92 3.29 -9.47
C GLN A 112 -4.93 4.35 -9.00
N ALA A 113 -4.60 5.14 -7.99
CA ALA A 113 -5.45 6.21 -7.49
C ALA A 113 -5.70 7.30 -8.54
N THR A 114 -4.68 7.69 -9.31
CA THR A 114 -4.81 8.63 -10.43
C THR A 114 -5.71 8.05 -11.54
N TYR A 115 -5.56 6.75 -11.85
CA TYR A 115 -6.46 6.07 -12.78
C TYR A 115 -7.92 6.16 -12.33
N TYR A 116 -8.21 5.93 -11.05
CA TYR A 116 -9.56 6.09 -10.50
C TYR A 116 -10.05 7.54 -10.51
N ALA A 117 -9.20 8.51 -10.18
CA ALA A 117 -9.58 9.92 -10.23
C ALA A 117 -9.90 10.40 -11.65
N TRP A 118 -9.25 9.82 -12.67
CA TRP A 118 -9.50 10.16 -14.07
C TRP A 118 -10.76 9.50 -14.65
N HIS A 119 -11.08 8.27 -14.23
CA HIS A 119 -12.18 7.47 -14.78
C HIS A 119 -13.43 7.39 -13.91
N GLY A 120 -13.36 7.91 -12.68
CA GLY A 120 -14.47 8.00 -11.72
C GLY A 120 -15.50 9.06 -12.05
#